data_AF-A0A1J3JDT5-F1
#
_entry.id   AF-A0A1J3JDT5-F1
#
_cell.length_a   1.000
_cell.length_b   1.000
_cell.length_c   1.000
_cell.angle_alpha   90.00
_cell.angle_beta   90.00
_cell.angle_gamma   90.00
#
_symmetry.space_group_name_H-M   'P 1'
#
loop_
_entity.id
_entity.type
_entity.pdbx_description
1 polymer ?
#
loop_
_entity_poly.entity_id
_entity_poly.type
_entity_poly.pdbx_seq_one_letter_code
_entity_poly.pdbx_strand_id
1 'polypeptide(L)'
;QWEIMRSFGLSDSEVSKFQDPYEWLYYFPPLAVEDLKAYGLGCDWRRSFVTTDVNPFFDAFVRWQMSKLKTMGKIVKDRRYTIFSPLDGQPCADHDRASGEGVQPQEYTLIKMEVVKPFPVKLGPLEGKRV
;
A
#
# COMPACT_ATOMS: atom_id res chain seq x y z
N GLN A 1 -10.65 14.76 4.46
CA GLN A 1 -10.92 13.62 5.36
C GLN A 1 -11.90 13.96 6.49
N TRP A 2 -11.66 15.01 7.30
CA TRP A 2 -12.54 15.38 8.41
C TRP A 2 -14.01 15.59 8.02
N GLU A 3 -14.26 16.37 6.96
CA GLU A 3 -15.62 16.64 6.46
C GLU A 3 -16.33 15.38 5.93
N ILE A 4 -15.57 14.44 5.37
CA ILE A 4 -16.09 13.14 4.92
C ILE A 4 -16.58 12.35 6.14
N MET A 5 -15.81 12.31 7.21
CA MET A 5 -16.21 11.63 8.45
C MET A 5 -17.45 12.28 9.08
N ARG A 6 -17.53 13.61 9.08
CA ARG A 6 -18.76 14.32 9.50
C ARG A 6 -19.97 13.98 8.64
N SER A 7 -19.79 13.74 7.34
CA SER A 7 -20.89 13.34 6.45
C SER A 7 -21.52 11.98 6.81
N PHE A 8 -20.79 11.13 7.55
CA PHE A 8 -21.31 9.91 8.15
C PHE A 8 -22.05 10.14 9.47
N GLY A 9 -22.29 11.40 9.87
CA GLY A 9 -23.02 11.76 11.09
C GLY A 9 -22.17 11.72 12.37
N LEU A 10 -20.85 11.62 12.26
CA LEU A 10 -19.93 11.62 13.40
C LEU A 10 -19.71 13.01 13.97
N SER A 11 -19.69 13.11 15.31
CA SER A 11 -19.27 14.31 16.03
C SER A 11 -17.77 14.53 15.93
N ASP A 12 -17.30 15.76 16.11
CA ASP A 12 -15.86 16.09 16.11
C ASP A 12 -15.04 15.29 17.12
N SER A 13 -15.63 14.98 18.28
CA SER A 13 -15.01 14.14 19.31
C SER A 13 -14.91 12.68 18.92
N GLU A 14 -15.76 12.19 18.02
CA GLU A 14 -15.65 10.84 17.48
C GLU A 14 -14.66 10.80 16.32
N VAL A 15 -14.71 11.78 15.41
CA VAL A 15 -13.77 11.88 14.29
C VAL A 15 -12.33 11.93 14.79
N SER A 16 -12.06 12.62 15.90
CA SER A 16 -10.70 12.70 16.45
C SER A 16 -10.11 11.35 16.86
N LYS A 17 -10.94 10.36 17.25
CA LYS A 17 -10.48 9.02 17.64
C LYS A 17 -9.89 8.23 16.46
N PHE A 18 -10.36 8.50 15.24
CA PHE A 18 -9.89 7.84 14.01
C PHE A 18 -8.47 8.25 13.58
N GLN A 19 -7.80 9.11 14.34
CA GLN A 19 -6.35 9.28 14.24
C GLN A 19 -5.60 7.99 14.63
N ASP A 20 -6.18 7.20 15.54
CA ASP A 20 -5.72 5.84 15.81
C ASP A 20 -6.26 4.91 14.70
N PRO A 21 -5.40 4.25 13.90
CA PRO A 21 -5.84 3.31 12.88
C PRO A 21 -6.65 2.13 13.45
N TYR A 22 -6.47 1.77 14.72
CA TYR A 22 -7.24 0.69 15.35
C TYR A 22 -8.70 1.04 15.56
N GLU A 23 -9.06 2.32 15.73
CA GLU A 23 -10.46 2.74 15.90
C GLU A 23 -11.32 2.33 14.68
N TRP A 24 -10.74 2.38 13.48
CA TRP A 24 -11.39 1.95 12.24
C TRP A 24 -11.80 0.46 12.29
N LEU A 25 -10.99 -0.38 12.94
CA LEU A 25 -11.23 -1.82 13.06
C LEU A 25 -12.34 -2.16 14.06
N TYR A 26 -12.64 -1.26 14.99
CA TYR A 26 -13.74 -1.45 15.95
C TYR A 26 -15.03 -0.81 15.46
N TYR A 27 -14.94 0.30 14.73
CA TYR A 27 -16.10 1.05 14.30
C TYR A 27 -16.79 0.45 13.06
N PHE A 28 -16.06 0.20 11.97
CA PHE A 28 -16.68 -0.17 10.69
C PHE A 28 -17.12 -1.63 10.56
N PRO A 29 -16.39 -2.64 11.08
CA PRO A 29 -16.80 -4.04 10.89
C PRO A 29 -18.18 -4.41 11.46
N PRO A 30 -18.59 -3.94 12.66
CA PRO A 30 -19.95 -4.16 13.15
C PRO A 30 -21.02 -3.54 12.25
N LEU A 31 -20.79 -2.30 11.77
CA LEU A 31 -21.71 -1.61 10.86
C LEU A 31 -21.87 -2.36 9.53
N ALA A 32 -20.78 -2.86 8.95
CA ALA A 32 -20.84 -3.67 7.74
C ALA A 32 -21.68 -4.95 7.93
N VAL A 33 -21.61 -5.58 9.12
CA VAL A 33 -22.45 -6.74 9.44
C VAL A 33 -23.92 -6.34 9.60
N GLU A 34 -24.20 -5.20 10.23
CA GLU A 34 -25.57 -4.67 10.35
C GLU A 34 -26.18 -4.36 8.98
N ASP A 35 -25.44 -3.67 8.11
CA ASP A 35 -25.87 -3.34 6.74
C ASP A 35 -26.17 -4.60 5.92
N LEU A 36 -25.28 -5.60 5.96
CA LEU A 36 -25.48 -6.85 5.22
C LEU A 36 -26.63 -7.71 5.79
N LYS A 37 -26.88 -7.66 7.11
CA LYS A 37 -28.06 -8.27 7.73
C LYS A 37 -29.34 -7.56 7.31
N ALA A 38 -29.35 -6.24 7.30
CA ALA A 38 -30.49 -5.43 6.85
C ALA A 38 -30.78 -5.68 5.36
N TYR A 39 -29.75 -5.89 4.55
CA TYR A 39 -29.87 -6.32 3.16
C TYR A 39 -30.48 -7.73 2.99
N GLY A 40 -30.45 -8.57 4.04
CA GLY A 40 -30.98 -9.93 4.01
C GLY A 40 -29.98 -10.97 3.49
N LEU A 41 -28.67 -10.71 3.60
CA LEU A 41 -27.64 -11.67 3.19
C LEU A 41 -27.73 -12.96 4.01
N GLY A 42 -27.92 -14.10 3.34
CA GLY A 42 -27.89 -15.44 3.93
C GLY A 42 -26.49 -15.90 4.32
N CYS A 43 -25.87 -15.25 5.30
CA CYS A 43 -24.50 -15.51 5.77
C CYS A 43 -24.48 -16.17 7.16
N ASP A 44 -23.54 -17.10 7.39
CA ASP A 44 -23.23 -17.62 8.73
C ASP A 44 -22.29 -16.66 9.47
N TRP A 45 -22.88 -15.69 10.17
CA TRP A 45 -22.16 -14.62 10.89
C TRP A 45 -21.19 -15.11 11.97
N ARG A 46 -21.30 -16.37 12.41
CA ARG A 46 -20.35 -16.98 13.36
C ARG A 46 -18.95 -17.16 12.76
N ARG A 47 -18.83 -17.00 11.44
CA ARG A 47 -17.57 -17.13 10.68
C ARG A 47 -17.00 -15.77 10.25
N SER A 48 -17.56 -14.65 10.74
CA SER A 48 -17.03 -13.32 10.50
C SER A 48 -15.76 -13.06 11.32
N PHE A 49 -14.79 -12.34 10.74
CA PHE A 49 -13.54 -11.98 11.41
C PHE A 49 -12.88 -10.75 10.79
N VAL A 50 -11.91 -10.15 11.47
CA VAL A 50 -11.03 -9.09 10.94
C VAL A 50 -9.65 -9.64 10.58
N THR A 51 -8.93 -8.96 9.69
CA THR A 51 -7.76 -9.50 8.97
C THR A 51 -6.41 -9.02 9.47
N THR A 52 -6.36 -8.12 10.46
CA THR A 52 -5.12 -7.63 11.06
C THR A 52 -4.69 -8.51 12.24
N ASP A 53 -3.56 -8.18 12.85
CA ASP A 53 -3.00 -8.81 14.04
C ASP A 53 -3.88 -8.66 15.30
N VAL A 54 -4.85 -7.73 15.30
CA VAL A 54 -5.90 -7.63 16.32
C VAL A 54 -6.68 -8.95 16.47
N ASN A 55 -6.80 -9.74 15.39
CA ASN A 55 -7.35 -11.08 15.44
C ASN A 55 -6.24 -12.13 15.55
N PRO A 56 -5.95 -12.66 16.76
CA PRO A 56 -4.84 -13.58 16.94
C PRO A 56 -5.01 -14.91 16.19
N PHE A 57 -6.25 -15.34 15.93
CA PHE A 57 -6.51 -16.59 15.21
C PHE A 57 -6.17 -16.46 13.72
N PHE A 58 -6.60 -15.38 13.08
CA PHE A 58 -6.32 -15.15 11.67
C PHE A 58 -4.86 -14.79 11.43
N ASP A 59 -4.25 -14.01 12.32
CA ASP A 59 -2.82 -13.72 12.29
C ASP A 59 -1.96 -14.99 12.45
N ALA A 60 -2.33 -15.90 13.36
CA ALA A 60 -1.67 -17.21 13.46
C ALA A 60 -1.81 -18.04 12.17
N PHE A 61 -2.98 -18.00 11.54
CA PHE A 61 -3.23 -18.66 10.25
C PHE A 61 -2.34 -18.09 9.15
N VAL A 62 -2.24 -16.77 9.02
CA VAL A 62 -1.38 -16.12 8.02
C VAL A 62 0.11 -16.41 8.30
N ARG A 63 0.55 -16.39 9.56
CA ARG A 63 1.93 -16.78 9.92
C ARG A 63 2.27 -18.21 9.52
N TRP A 64 1.34 -19.14 9.74
CA TRP A 64 1.49 -20.51 9.26
C TRP A 64 1.60 -20.57 7.74
N GLN A 65 0.72 -19.86 7.01
CA GLN A 65 0.73 -19.80 5.54
C GLN A 65 2.07 -19.26 5.01
N MET A 66 2.54 -18.12 5.54
CA MET A 66 3.81 -17.50 5.10
C MET A 66 5.02 -18.40 5.42
N SER A 67 5.01 -19.08 6.56
CA SER A 67 6.05 -20.05 6.92
C SER A 67 6.08 -21.22 5.94
N LYS A 68 4.91 -21.78 5.58
CA LYS A 68 4.80 -22.85 4.59
C LYS A 68 5.30 -22.41 3.22
N LEU A 69 4.85 -21.25 2.72
CA LEU A 69 5.30 -20.70 1.44
C LEU A 69 6.82 -20.49 1.40
N LYS A 70 7.42 -20.01 2.49
CA LYS A 70 8.87 -19.89 2.61
C LYS A 70 9.56 -21.26 2.56
N THR A 71 9.09 -22.25 3.32
CA THR A 71 9.66 -23.62 3.29
C THR A 71 9.55 -24.29 1.93
N MET A 72 8.55 -23.94 1.12
CA MET A 72 8.36 -24.42 -0.24
C MET A 72 9.16 -23.64 -1.30
N GLY A 73 9.99 -22.67 -0.88
CA GLY A 73 10.78 -21.82 -1.79
C GLY A 73 9.95 -20.83 -2.61
N LYS A 74 8.71 -20.52 -2.20
CA LYS A 74 7.82 -19.56 -2.89
C LYS A 74 8.03 -18.11 -2.45
N ILE A 75 8.69 -17.89 -1.31
CA ILE A 75 9.09 -16.56 -0.84
C ILE A 75 10.61 -16.47 -0.93
N VAL A 76 11.10 -15.52 -1.74
CA VAL A 76 12.52 -15.29 -1.98
C VAL A 76 12.88 -13.86 -1.58
N LYS A 77 14.02 -13.69 -0.91
CA LYS A 77 14.58 -12.36 -0.62
C LYS A 77 15.54 -12.00 -1.74
N ASP A 78 15.26 -10.91 -2.44
CA ASP A 78 15.98 -10.51 -3.64
C ASP A 78 15.86 -8.99 -3.86
N ARG A 79 16.74 -8.41 -4.68
CA ARG A 79 16.65 -7.00 -5.11
C ARG A 79 15.92 -6.94 -6.44
N ARG A 80 14.75 -6.31 -6.47
CA ARG A 80 13.88 -6.26 -7.65
C ARG A 80 13.38 -4.85 -7.92
N TYR A 81 13.19 -4.55 -9.20
CA TYR A 81 12.46 -3.36 -9.61
C TYR A 81 10.97 -3.56 -9.28
N THR A 82 10.37 -2.52 -8.72
CA THR A 82 8.94 -2.46 -8.40
C THR A 82 8.51 -1.01 -8.48
N ILE A 83 7.22 -0.77 -8.68
CA ILE A 83 6.67 0.56 -8.44
C ILE A 83 6.84 0.87 -6.95
N PHE A 84 7.36 2.05 -6.64
CA PHE A 84 7.76 2.46 -5.31
C PHE A 84 7.23 3.85 -5.02
N SER A 85 6.66 4.05 -3.83
CA SER A 85 6.22 5.37 -3.36
C SER A 85 7.32 5.96 -2.48
N PRO A 86 7.99 7.07 -2.89
CA PRO A 86 8.97 7.73 -2.04
C PRO A 86 8.39 8.28 -0.73
N LEU A 87 7.10 8.64 -0.73
CA LEU A 87 6.41 9.16 0.45
C LEU A 87 6.17 8.05 1.47
N ASP A 88 5.71 6.87 1.02
CA ASP A 88 5.38 5.75 1.91
C ASP A 88 6.61 4.91 2.27
N GLY A 89 7.71 5.06 1.51
CA GLY A 89 8.96 4.34 1.76
C GLY A 89 8.88 2.84 1.49
N GLN A 90 7.91 2.39 0.68
CA GLN A 90 7.66 0.97 0.40
C GLN A 90 7.21 0.73 -1.05
N PRO A 91 7.21 -0.53 -1.53
CA PRO A 91 6.55 -0.90 -2.78
C PRO A 91 5.09 -0.44 -2.78
N CYS A 92 4.64 0.19 -3.87
CA CYS A 92 3.26 0.62 -4.04
C CYS A 92 2.53 -0.41 -4.91
N ALA A 93 1.88 -1.37 -4.25
CA ALA A 93 1.11 -2.41 -4.92
C ALA A 93 -0.21 -1.85 -5.43
N ASP A 94 -0.94 -2.62 -6.24
CA ASP A 94 -2.13 -2.15 -6.96
C ASP A 94 -3.21 -1.57 -6.03
N HIS A 95 -3.45 -2.21 -4.89
CA HIS A 95 -4.46 -1.76 -3.92
C HIS A 95 -4.02 -0.55 -3.07
N ASP A 96 -2.76 -0.12 -3.19
CA ASP A 96 -2.23 1.08 -2.52
C ASP A 96 -2.27 2.32 -3.44
N ARG A 97 -2.79 2.19 -4.67
CA ARG A 97 -2.73 3.23 -5.70
C ARG A 97 -4.03 4.00 -5.84
N ALA A 98 -3.91 5.29 -6.11
CA ALA A 98 -5.02 6.13 -6.56
C ALA A 98 -5.23 6.10 -8.09
N SER A 99 -4.23 5.68 -8.87
CA SER A 99 -4.30 5.59 -10.33
C SER A 99 -3.24 4.62 -10.89
N GLY A 100 -3.44 4.15 -12.12
CA GLY A 100 -2.48 3.26 -12.78
C GLY A 100 -2.42 1.86 -12.17
N GLU A 101 -3.59 1.31 -11.81
CA GLU A 101 -3.72 -0.10 -11.43
C GLU A 101 -3.17 -1.00 -12.54
N GLY A 102 -2.36 -1.99 -12.19
CA GLY A 102 -1.75 -2.92 -13.14
C GLY A 102 -0.52 -2.37 -13.88
N VAL A 103 -0.19 -1.06 -13.76
CA VAL A 103 1.03 -0.50 -14.34
C VAL A 103 2.27 -1.11 -13.70
N GLN A 104 3.17 -1.62 -14.54
CA GLN A 104 4.43 -2.24 -14.14
C GLN A 104 5.65 -1.38 -14.53
N PRO A 105 6.83 -1.62 -13.93
CA PRO A 105 8.06 -0.99 -14.39
C PRO A 105 8.29 -1.27 -15.88
N GLN A 106 8.56 -0.22 -16.65
CA GLN A 106 8.89 -0.33 -18.07
C GLN A 106 10.40 -0.18 -18.28
N GLU A 107 11.01 -1.18 -18.92
CA GLU A 107 12.44 -1.16 -19.21
C GLU A 107 12.77 -0.27 -20.42
N TYR A 108 13.86 0.48 -20.30
CA TYR A 108 14.43 1.28 -21.39
C TYR A 108 15.95 1.15 -21.39
N THR A 109 16.56 1.18 -22.57
CA THR A 109 18.00 1.30 -22.73
C THR A 109 18.43 2.76 -22.67
N LEU A 110 19.20 3.13 -21.64
CA LEU A 110 19.79 4.47 -21.52
C LEU A 110 21.17 4.50 -22.18
N ILE A 111 21.26 5.06 -23.39
CA ILE A 111 22.53 5.23 -24.10
C ILE A 111 23.27 6.44 -23.54
N LYS A 112 24.49 6.23 -23.07
CA LYS A 112 25.38 7.32 -22.64
C LYS A 112 26.22 7.78 -23.82
N MET A 113 26.02 9.02 -24.24
CA MET A 113 26.84 9.67 -25.26
C MET A 113 27.74 10.70 -24.57
N GLU A 114 29.04 10.58 -24.78
CA GLU A 114 30.02 11.52 -24.24
C GLU A 114 29.94 12.86 -24.99
N VAL A 115 29.88 13.96 -24.24
CA VAL A 115 29.84 15.30 -24.82
C VAL A 115 31.23 15.63 -25.39
N VAL A 116 31.26 16.06 -26.65
CA VAL A 116 32.53 16.36 -27.35
C VAL A 116 32.91 17.82 -27.16
N LYS A 117 34.23 18.08 -27.09
CA LYS A 117 34.78 19.44 -27.01
C LYS A 117 34.68 20.17 -28.37
N PRO A 118 34.60 21.52 -28.36
CA PRO A 118 34.49 22.39 -27.19
C PRO A 118 33.11 22.32 -26.54
N PHE A 119 33.05 22.38 -25.21
CA PHE A 119 31.78 22.36 -24.50
C PHE A 119 30.97 23.64 -24.78
N PRO A 120 29.63 23.55 -24.87
CA PRO A 120 28.76 24.72 -24.85
C PRO A 120 29.01 25.57 -23.60
N VAL A 121 28.85 26.90 -23.71
CA VAL A 121 29.14 27.86 -22.62
C VAL A 121 28.48 27.49 -21.28
N LYS A 122 27.24 26.98 -21.31
CA LYS A 122 26.51 26.54 -20.11
C LYS A 122 27.15 25.35 -19.38
N LEU A 123 27.91 24.53 -20.11
CA LEU A 123 28.65 23.39 -19.56
C LEU A 123 30.10 23.77 -19.19
N GLY A 124 30.49 25.04 -19.30
CA GLY A 124 31.81 25.53 -18.89
C GLY A 124 32.22 25.15 -17.46
N PRO A 125 31.33 25.19 -16.44
CA PRO A 125 31.66 24.72 -15.09
C PRO A 125 31.97 23.21 -14.99
N LEU A 126 31.72 22.44 -16.05
CA LEU A 126 32.00 21.01 -16.14
C LEU A 126 33.27 20.72 -16.96
N GLU A 127 34.01 21.75 -17.40
CA GLU A 127 35.27 21.58 -18.11
C GLU A 127 36.23 20.70 -17.29
N GLY A 128 36.92 19.78 -17.96
CA GLY A 128 37.79 18.79 -17.31
C GLY A 128 37.05 17.59 -16.68
N LYS A 129 35.72 17.56 -16.66
CA LYS A 129 34.92 16.39 -16.29
C LYS A 129 34.54 15.58 -17.52
N ARG A 130 34.41 14.27 -17.35
CA ARG A 130 33.81 13.38 -18.35
C ARG A 130 32.29 13.43 -18.21
N VAL A 131 31.65 14.19 -19.09
CA VAL A 131 30.20 14.42 -19.13
C VAL A 131 29.57 13.79 -20.35
#